data_AF-A0A4Y3PPZ6-F1
#
_entry.id   AF-A0A4Y3PPZ6-F1
#
_cell.length_a   1.000
_cell.length_b   1.000
_cell.length_c   1.000
_cell.angle_alpha   90.00
_cell.angle_beta   90.00
_cell.angle_gamma   90.00
#
_symmetry.space_group_name_H-M   'P 1'
#
loop_
_entity.id
_entity.type
_entity.pdbx_description
1 polymer ?
#
loop_
_entity_poly.entity_id
_entity_poly.type
_entity_poly.pdbx_seq_one_letter_code
_entity_poly.pdbx_strand_id
1 'polypeptide(L)' 'MEYSIQKDRGNKPHGGSAWKHRDSKGKRKATLDDTGKILRD' A
#
# COMPACT_ATOMS: atom_id res chain seq x y z
N MET A 1 4.47 -18.44 -0.31
CA MET A 1 3.43 -17.43 0.02
C MET A 1 4.02 -16.07 -0.28
N GLU A 2 3.49 -15.36 -1.27
CA GLU A 2 4.12 -14.16 -1.81
C GLU A 2 3.42 -12.89 -1.30
N TYR A 3 4.18 -11.98 -0.69
CA TYR A 3 3.69 -10.65 -0.36
C TYR A 3 3.78 -9.76 -1.59
N SER A 4 2.81 -8.88 -1.81
CA SER A 4 2.82 -7.97 -2.95
C SER A 4 2.73 -6.50 -2.54
N ILE A 5 3.45 -5.66 -3.27
CA ILE A 5 3.36 -4.20 -3.17
C ILE A 5 2.71 -3.71 -4.47
N GLN A 6 1.58 -3.02 -4.35
CA GLN A 6 0.86 -2.47 -5.49
C GLN A 6 0.82 -0.95 -5.40
N LYS A 7 1.09 -0.25 -6.51
CA LYS A 7 0.94 1.20 -6.58
C LYS A 7 -0.52 1.57 -6.33
N ASP A 8 -0.74 2.59 -5.52
CA ASP A 8 -2.07 3.13 -5.31
C ASP A 8 -2.60 3.66 -6.65
N ARG A 9 -3.84 3.30 -6.98
CA ARG A 9 -4.47 3.64 -8.26
C ARG A 9 -5.39 4.85 -8.16
N GLY A 10 -5.43 5.51 -7.00
CA GLY A 10 -6.23 6.70 -6.78
C GLY A 10 -5.76 7.86 -7.66
N ASN A 11 -6.70 8.52 -8.34
CA ASN A 11 -6.42 9.70 -9.18
C ASN A 11 -5.94 10.92 -8.35
N LYS A 12 -6.19 10.91 -7.05
CA LYS A 12 -5.61 11.80 -6.05
C LYS A 12 -5.24 10.96 -4.81
N PRO A 13 -3.95 10.74 -4.53
CA PRO A 13 -3.56 10.04 -3.31
C PRO A 13 -3.91 10.91 -2.10
N HIS A 14 -5.03 10.61 -1.44
CA HIS A 14 -5.43 11.31 -0.22
C HIS A 14 -4.43 10.98 0.91
N GLY A 15 -3.79 12.01 1.46
CA GLY A 15 -2.90 11.89 2.61
C GLY A 15 -1.65 11.05 2.36
N GLY A 16 -1.00 11.20 1.19
CA GLY A 16 0.32 10.63 0.90
C GLY A 16 0.34 9.17 0.48
N SER A 17 -0.82 8.53 0.28
CA SER A 17 -0.89 7.10 -0.06
C SER A 17 -0.30 6.81 -1.45
N ALA A 18 0.81 6.09 -1.54
CA ALA A 18 1.46 5.75 -2.81
C ALA A 18 1.47 4.25 -3.09
N TRP A 19 1.48 3.40 -2.06
CA TRP A 19 1.49 1.94 -2.23
C TRP A 19 0.55 1.23 -1.25
N LYS A 20 0.14 0.02 -1.63
CA LYS A 20 -0.59 -0.92 -0.79
C LYS A 20 0.25 -2.18 -0.61
N HIS A 21 0.56 -2.51 0.63
CA HIS A 21 1.16 -3.79 0.98
C HIS A 21 0.05 -4.82 1.23
N ARG A 22 0.14 -5.96 0.57
CA ARG A 22 -0.82 -7.06 0.70
C ARG A 22 -0.13 -8.33 1.18
N ASP A 23 -0.83 -9.08 2.01
CA ASP A 23 -0.41 -10.43 2.39
C ASP A 23 -0.55 -11.43 1.25
N SER A 24 -0.12 -12.66 1.51
CA SER A 24 -0.22 -13.79 0.58
C SER A 24 -1.63 -14.22 0.21
N LYS A 25 -2.65 -13.68 0.90
CA LYS A 25 -4.07 -13.88 0.59
C LYS A 25 -4.65 -12.69 -0.18
N GLY A 26 -3.81 -11.71 -0.55
CA GLY A 26 -4.21 -10.50 -1.25
C GLY A 26 -4.90 -9.45 -0.37
N LYS A 27 -4.96 -9.66 0.96
CA LYS A 27 -5.55 -8.72 1.91
C LYS A 27 -4.57 -7.59 2.19
N ARG A 28 -5.05 -6.35 2.18
CA ARG A 28 -4.24 -5.19 2.54
C ARG A 28 -3.81 -5.28 4.00
N LYS A 29 -2.50 -5.13 4.23
CA LYS A 29 -1.84 -5.12 5.55
C LYS A 29 -1.29 -3.76 5.94
N ALA A 30 -0.98 -2.92 4.95
CA ALA A 30 -0.56 -1.54 5.18
C ALA A 30 -0.79 -0.68 3.93
N THR A 31 -0.91 0.62 4.15
CA THR A 31 -0.75 1.66 3.13
C THR A 31 0.58 2.35 3.36
N LEU A 32 1.36 2.51 2.30
CA LEU A 32 2.68 3.14 2.36
C LEU A 32 2.67 4.48 1.63
N ASP A 33 3.55 5.38 2.05
CA ASP A 33 3.93 6.57 1.29
C ASP A 33 4.88 6.23 0.14
N ASP A 34 5.23 7.23 -0.67
CA ASP A 34 6.11 7.06 -1.84
C ASP A 34 7.54 6.64 -1.48
N THR A 35 7.96 6.86 -0.24
CA THR A 35 9.25 6.40 0.33
C THR A 35 9.19 5.00 0.94
N GLY A 36 7.99 4.39 1.02
CA GLY A 36 7.77 3.07 1.60
C GLY A 36 7.49 3.06 3.10
N LYS A 37 7.30 4.22 3.75
CA LYS A 37 6.90 4.28 5.16
C LYS A 37 5.43 3.93 5.32
N ILE A 38 5.10 3.22 6.40
CA ILE A 38 3.72 2.88 6.73
C ILE A 38 2.98 4.14 7.18
N LEU A 39 1.89 4.44 6.48
CA LEU A 39 0.95 5.49 6.86
C LEU A 39 -0.18 4.96 7.74
N ARG A 40 -0.65 3.73 7.46
CA ARG A 40 -1.82 3.09 8.08
C ARG A 40 -1.70 1.56 7.97
N ASP A 41 -2.09 0.81 9.00
CA ASP A 41 -2.28 -0.65 8.95
C ASP A 41 -3.75 -1.06 8.72
#